data_AF-A0A4U9US60-F1
#
_entry.id   AF-A0A4U9US60-F1
#
_cell.length_a   1.000
_cell.length_b   1.000
_cell.length_c   1.000
_cell.angle_alpha   90.00
_cell.angle_beta   90.00
_cell.angle_gamma   90.00
#
_symmetry.space_group_name_H-M   'P 1'
#
loop_
_entity.id
_entity.type
_entity.pdbx_description
1 polymer ?
#
loop_
_entity_poly.entity_id
_entity_poly.type
_entity_poly.pdbx_seq_one_letter_code
_entity_poly.pdbx_strand_id
1 'polypeptide(L)' 'MLQKMQQRMQQQGIRRLLVISGEPQWCRDQAQQLAAQLPGDWPWVGNDAPAGNRCVGE' A
#
# COMPACT_ATOMS: atom_id res chain seq x y z
N MET A 1 14.25 1.72 3.89
CA MET A 1 14.26 3.15 3.46
C MET A 1 12.85 3.74 3.42
N LEU A 2 11.88 3.03 2.85
CA LEU A 2 10.49 3.51 2.74
C LEU A 2 9.82 3.84 4.08
N GLN A 3 10.01 3.02 5.12
CA GLN A 3 9.50 3.32 6.48
C GLN A 3 10.01 4.66 7.03
N LYS A 4 11.31 4.96 6.87
CA LYS A 4 11.90 6.24 7.32
C LYS A 4 11.31 7.42 6.54
N MET A 5 11.00 7.24 5.25
CA MET A 5 10.31 8.26 4.45
C MET A 5 8.87 8.46 4.91
N GLN A 6 8.14 7.38 5.17
CA GLN A 6 6.77 7.45 5.69
C GLN A 6 6.70 8.19 7.02
N GLN A 7 7.62 7.92 7.95
CA GLN A 7 7.68 8.62 9.24
C GLN A 7 7.87 10.13 9.07
N ARG A 8 8.79 10.54 8.18
CA ARG A 8 8.99 11.97 7.88
C ARG A 8 7.76 12.59 7.23
N MET A 9 7.13 11.89 6.30
CA MET A 9 5.90 12.34 5.65
C MET A 9 4.76 12.54 6.66
N GLN A 10 4.61 11.63 7.63
CA GLN A 10 3.65 11.77 8.73
C GLN A 10 3.94 13.00 9.59
N GLN A 11 5.21 13.21 9.98
CA GLN A 11 5.63 14.37 10.76
C GLN A 11 5.39 15.70 10.03
N GLN A 12 5.49 15.70 8.70
CA GLN A 12 5.31 16.89 7.86
C GLN A 12 3.87 17.03 7.33
N GLY A 13 2.97 16.08 7.60
CA GLY A 13 1.61 16.07 7.06
C GLY A 13 1.53 15.88 5.54
N ILE A 14 2.54 15.26 4.91
CA ILE A 14 2.63 15.07 3.46
C ILE A 14 2.13 13.68 3.07
N ARG A 15 1.46 13.57 1.92
CA ARG A 15 1.11 12.29 1.29
C ARG A 15 1.77 12.19 -0.10
N ARG A 16 2.28 11.01 -0.45
CA ARG A 16 2.93 10.73 -1.73
C ARG A 16 2.30 9.49 -2.35
N LEU A 17 2.16 9.49 -3.67
CA LEU A 17 1.72 8.33 -4.42
C LEU A 17 2.92 7.40 -4.68
N LEU A 18 2.74 6.11 -4.41
CA LEU A 18 3.69 5.06 -4.77
C LEU A 18 3.09 4.25 -5.92
N VAL A 19 3.81 4.18 -7.04
CA VAL A 19 3.42 3.37 -8.21
C VAL A 19 4.35 2.18 -8.31
N ILE A 20 3.78 0.98 -8.36
CA ILE A 20 4.49 -0.28 -8.59
C ILE A 20 4.19 -0.69 -10.02
N SER A 21 5.22 -0.90 -10.84
CA SER A 21 5.09 -1.22 -12.26
C SER A 21 5.95 -2.42 -12.60
N GLY A 22 5.37 -3.39 -13.30
CA GLY A 22 6.02 -4.64 -13.63
C GLY A 22 4.98 -5.72 -13.95
N GLU A 23 5.35 -6.96 -13.71
CA GLU A 23 4.45 -8.10 -13.88
C GLU A 23 3.27 -7.99 -12.88
N PRO A 24 2.01 -8.27 -13.30
CA PRO A 24 0.84 -8.06 -12.47
C PRO A 24 0.85 -8.77 -11.12
N GLN A 25 1.24 -10.04 -11.06
CA GLN A 25 1.27 -10.80 -9.82
C GLN A 25 2.36 -10.27 -8.87
N TRP A 26 3.54 -9.96 -9.40
CA TRP A 26 4.63 -9.33 -8.68
C TRP A 26 4.19 -7.99 -8.09
N CYS A 27 3.48 -7.16 -8.87
CA CYS A 27 2.95 -5.89 -8.35
C CYS A 27 1.98 -6.10 -7.19
N ARG A 28 1.10 -7.11 -7.29
CA ARG A 28 0.16 -7.47 -6.23
C ARG A 28 0.88 -7.94 -4.97
N ASP A 29 1.87 -8.82 -5.11
CA ASP A 29 2.66 -9.34 -3.99
C ASP A 29 3.45 -8.22 -3.30
N GLN A 30 4.04 -7.31 -4.07
CA GLN A 30 4.72 -6.14 -3.53
C GLN A 30 3.75 -5.20 -2.77
N ALA A 31 2.56 -4.95 -3.32
CA ALA A 31 1.56 -4.12 -2.65
C ALA A 31 1.10 -4.73 -1.31
N GLN A 32 0.90 -6.05 -1.26
CA GLN A 32 0.57 -6.78 -0.03
C GLN A 32 1.70 -6.68 1.01
N GLN A 33 2.93 -6.95 0.60
CA GLN A 33 4.10 -6.87 1.48
C GLN A 33 4.27 -5.47 2.06
N LEU A 34 4.02 -4.42 1.27
CA LEU A 34 4.09 -3.04 1.71
C LEU A 34 2.98 -2.67 2.69
N ALA A 35 1.74 -3.08 2.42
CA ALA A 35 0.61 -2.87 3.32
C ALA A 35 0.83 -3.54 4.69
N ALA A 36 1.47 -4.72 4.72
CA ALA A 36 1.80 -5.41 5.97
C ALA A 36 2.95 -4.75 6.75
N GLN A 37 3.89 -4.07 6.07
CA GLN A 37 5.10 -3.50 6.68
C GLN A 37 4.96 -2.04 7.12
N LEU A 38 3.99 -1.31 6.57
CA LEU A 38 3.78 0.11 6.84
C LEU A 38 2.54 0.29 7.72
N PRO A 39 2.59 1.08 8.80
CA PRO A 39 1.40 1.35 9.61
C PRO A 39 0.33 2.09 8.79
N GLY A 40 -0.90 1.59 8.83
CA GLY A 40 -2.06 2.17 8.16
C GLY A 40 -3.18 1.14 7.92
N ASP A 41 -4.37 1.62 7.54
CA ASP A 41 -5.54 0.76 7.26
C ASP A 41 -5.53 0.11 5.87
N TRP A 42 -4.73 0.65 4.93
CA TRP A 42 -4.54 0.16 3.56
C TRP A 42 -5.77 -0.49 2.89
N PRO A 43 -6.86 0.29 2.69
CA PRO A 43 -8.04 -0.23 2.00
C PRO A 43 -7.67 -0.62 0.57
N TRP A 44 -8.14 -1.80 0.15
CA TRP A 44 -7.98 -2.23 -1.24
C TRP A 44 -9.16 -1.74 -2.06
N VAL A 45 -8.87 -1.03 -3.14
CA VAL A 45 -9.87 -0.51 -4.10
C VAL A 45 -9.77 -1.36 -5.36
N GLY A 46 -10.81 -2.15 -5.63
CA GLY A 46 -10.90 -3.06 -6.77
C GLY A 46 -11.48 -4.43 -6.40
N ASN A 47 -11.86 -5.21 -7.41
CA ASN A 47 -12.61 -6.46 -7.21
C ASN A 47 -11.82 -7.60 -6.55
N ASP A 48 -10.50 -7.62 -6.70
CA ASP A 48 -9.64 -8.70 -6.22
C ASP A 48 -8.75 -8.26 -5.07
N ALA A 49 -9.31 -8.07 -3.88
CA ALA A 49 -8.48 -7.81 -2.70
C ALA A 49 -7.70 -9.07 -2.28
N PRO A 50 -6.43 -8.92 -1.89
CA PRO A 50 -5.69 -9.95 -1.19
C PRO A 50 -6.43 -10.47 0.04
N ALA A 51 -6.30 -11.77 0.33
CA ALA A 51 -6.82 -12.35 1.55
C ALA A 51 -6.26 -11.61 2.78
N GLY A 52 -7.13 -10.92 3.53
CA GLY A 52 -6.77 -10.13 4.71
C GLY A 52 -6.97 -8.61 4.58
N ASN A 53 -7.14 -8.07 3.37
CA ASN A 53 -7.49 -6.66 3.18
C ASN A 53 -9.01 -6.49 3.02
N ARG A 54 -9.59 -5.47 3.66
CA ARG A 54 -10.99 -5.12 3.43
C ARG A 54 -11.13 -4.51 2.03
N CYS A 55 -11.92 -5.14 1.17
CA CYS A 55 -12.43 -4.50 -0.03
C CYS A 55 -13.31 -3.32 0.41
N VAL A 56 -13.04 -2.13 -0.09
CA VAL A 56 -14.00 -1.03 -0.06
C VAL A 56 -14.46 -0.86 -1.51
N GLY A 57 -15.61 -1.45 -1.87
CA GLY A 57 -16.30 -1.19 -3.15
C GLY A 57 -17.11 0.12 -3.07
N GLU A 58 -17.57 0.74 -4.15
CA GLU A 58 -17.61 0.45 -5.60
C GLU A 58 -17.19 1.72 -6.38
#